data_AF-A0A8J5QQ14-F1
#
_entry.id   AF-A0A8J5QQ14-F1
#
_cell.length_a   1.000
_cell.length_b   1.000
_cell.length_c   1.000
_cell.angle_alpha   90.00
_cell.angle_beta   90.00
_cell.angle_gamma   90.00
#
_symmetry.space_group_name_H-M   'P 1'
#
loop_
_entity.id
_entity.type
_entity.pdbx_description
1 polymer ?
#
loop_
_entity_poly.entity_id
_entity_poly.type
_entity_poly.pdbx_seq_one_letter_code
_entity_poly.pdbx_strand_id
1 'polypeptide(L)'
;MFASFEDTIIKCPVNKFHKVSKSKMRKHLEKCLKANKLINKTICAYNPLHIIDTDEREKHLLECEDNPKIYISWIDSSIKPNYSGVISVNEAVEEVDKVLAAFGETKQKKTEFIECSAYDPVKANINRALYRPPLIGGTKSEKKAFRKKEVQRHKVIQLGRLNEQICGDSGADIDGKLLSILLQDVTGISWDDINSRNSLKRNFIDAASDLFKNVLSIQVPLRPLVSLNNLHICVHKNEKPAGKTLNSMRSHMVHGGRRGREDEKNSDC
;
A
#
# COMPACT_ATOMS: atom_id res chain seq x y z
N MET A 1 4.12 -13.28 -1.58
CA MET A 1 4.89 -14.45 -2.07
C MET A 1 5.23 -14.17 -3.52
N PHE A 2 6.48 -13.83 -3.83
CA PHE A 2 6.91 -13.69 -5.22
C PHE A 2 7.06 -15.10 -5.78
N ALA A 3 6.40 -15.38 -6.92
CA ALA A 3 6.58 -16.64 -7.63
C ALA A 3 8.08 -16.83 -7.88
N SER A 4 8.63 -17.91 -7.34
CA SER A 4 9.97 -18.38 -7.66
C SER A 4 9.96 -18.82 -9.12
N PHE A 5 10.29 -17.90 -10.02
CA PHE A 5 10.54 -18.23 -11.43
C PHE A 5 11.69 -19.24 -11.45
N GLU A 6 11.36 -20.50 -11.74
CA GLU A 6 12.36 -21.54 -11.94
C GLU A 6 13.23 -21.15 -13.13
N ASP A 7 14.45 -20.75 -12.82
CA ASP A 7 15.41 -20.22 -13.79
C ASP A 7 15.97 -21.41 -14.60
N THR A 8 15.32 -21.69 -15.73
CA THR A 8 15.64 -22.84 -16.59
C THR A 8 17.14 -22.94 -16.91
N ILE A 9 17.71 -24.14 -16.72
CA ILE A 9 19.11 -24.41 -17.00
C ILE A 9 19.25 -24.83 -18.46
N ILE A 10 20.07 -24.10 -19.21
CA ILE A 10 20.34 -24.33 -20.63
C ILE A 10 21.83 -24.63 -20.85
N LYS A 11 22.15 -25.34 -21.94
CA LYS A 11 23.54 -25.64 -22.31
C LYS A 11 24.16 -24.44 -23.04
N CYS A 12 25.44 -24.19 -22.82
CA CYS A 12 26.16 -23.11 -23.49
C CYS A 12 26.38 -23.44 -24.99
N PRO A 13 26.11 -22.50 -25.91
CA PRO A 13 26.34 -22.69 -27.34
C PRO A 13 27.84 -22.76 -27.72
N VAL A 14 28.74 -22.17 -26.92
CA VAL A 14 30.19 -22.21 -27.16
C VAL A 14 30.79 -23.54 -26.74
N ASN A 15 30.39 -24.02 -25.56
CA ASN A 15 30.94 -25.23 -24.96
C ASN A 15 29.80 -26.08 -24.38
N LYS A 16 29.56 -27.24 -24.99
CA LYS A 16 28.47 -28.17 -24.63
C LYS A 16 28.58 -28.72 -23.20
N PHE A 17 29.76 -28.63 -22.56
CA PHE A 17 29.96 -29.07 -21.18
C PHE A 17 29.43 -28.08 -20.15
N HIS A 18 29.25 -26.80 -20.52
CA HIS A 18 28.72 -25.80 -19.59
C HIS A 18 27.19 -25.85 -19.55
N LYS A 19 26.65 -25.93 -18.33
CA LYS A 19 25.22 -25.77 -18.02
C LYS A 19 25.03 -24.49 -17.21
N VAL A 20 24.17 -23.58 -17.66
CA VAL A 20 24.02 -22.24 -17.09
C VAL A 20 22.54 -21.87 -17.04
N SER A 21 22.12 -21.16 -16.00
CA SER A 21 20.74 -20.65 -15.94
C SER A 21 20.50 -19.59 -17.02
N LYS A 22 19.29 -19.58 -17.59
CA LYS A 22 18.91 -18.68 -18.69
C LYS A 22 19.19 -17.21 -18.34
N SER A 23 18.87 -16.77 -17.13
CA SER A 23 19.14 -15.40 -16.66
C SER A 23 20.64 -15.05 -16.59
N LYS A 24 21.51 -16.04 -16.38
CA LYS A 24 22.96 -15.84 -16.28
C LYS A 24 23.70 -16.09 -17.59
N MET A 25 23.02 -16.57 -18.63
CA MET A 25 23.66 -16.95 -19.90
C MET A 25 24.42 -15.78 -20.54
N ARG A 26 23.86 -14.57 -20.56
CA ARG A 26 24.54 -13.39 -21.12
C ARG A 26 25.91 -13.15 -20.48
N LYS A 27 25.96 -13.07 -19.15
CA LYS A 27 27.21 -12.88 -18.39
C LYS A 27 28.17 -14.06 -18.56
N HIS A 28 27.63 -15.27 -18.70
CA HIS A 28 28.43 -16.45 -18.97
C HIS A 28 29.09 -16.38 -20.34
N LEU A 29 28.35 -16.04 -21.41
CA LEU A 29 28.88 -15.94 -22.76
C LEU A 29 30.04 -14.93 -22.83
N GLU A 30 29.91 -13.75 -22.22
CA GLU A 30 31.00 -12.75 -22.18
C GLU A 30 32.32 -13.31 -21.62
N LYS A 31 32.26 -14.18 -20.60
CA LYS A 31 33.44 -14.84 -20.02
C LYS A 31 33.89 -16.05 -20.83
N CYS A 32 32.93 -16.86 -21.28
CA CYS A 32 33.16 -18.09 -22.04
C CYS A 32 33.82 -17.80 -23.39
N LEU A 33 33.43 -16.69 -24.03
CA LEU A 33 34.00 -16.19 -25.28
C LEU A 33 35.43 -15.65 -25.11
N LYS A 34 35.76 -15.09 -23.95
CA LYS A 34 37.14 -14.67 -23.65
C LYS A 34 38.06 -15.87 -23.41
N ALA A 35 37.54 -16.92 -22.79
CA ALA A 35 38.29 -18.12 -22.48
C ALA A 35 38.47 -19.05 -23.68
N ASN A 36 37.44 -19.20 -24.52
CA ASN A 36 37.49 -20.02 -25.72
C ASN A 36 37.75 -19.12 -26.93
N LYS A 37 38.89 -19.30 -27.61
CA LYS A 37 39.13 -18.61 -28.89
C LYS A 37 38.02 -18.99 -29.86
N LEU A 38 37.27 -18.00 -30.34
CA LEU A 38 36.24 -18.18 -31.37
C LEU A 38 36.91 -18.44 -32.71
N ILE A 39 37.40 -19.66 -32.92
CA ILE A 39 37.88 -20.07 -34.23
C ILE A 39 36.62 -20.28 -35.08
N ASN A 40 36.46 -19.45 -36.10
CA ASN A 40 35.37 -19.47 -37.08
C ASN A 40 33.97 -19.17 -36.54
N LYS A 41 33.83 -18.50 -35.39
CA LYS A 41 32.51 -18.12 -34.84
C LYS A 41 32.38 -16.61 -34.70
N THR A 42 31.21 -16.08 -35.01
CA THR A 42 30.86 -14.67 -34.87
C THR A 42 29.59 -14.51 -34.02
N ILE A 43 29.41 -13.33 -33.46
CA ILE A 43 28.22 -12.98 -32.68
C ILE A 43 27.22 -12.32 -33.63
N CYS A 44 25.94 -12.69 -33.53
CA CYS A 44 24.87 -12.05 -34.29
C CYS A 44 24.79 -10.55 -33.97
N ALA A 45 24.61 -9.72 -34.99
CA ALA A 45 24.38 -8.30 -34.81
C ALA A 45 23.06 -7.99 -34.08
N TYR A 46 22.08 -8.88 -34.20
CA TYR A 46 20.73 -8.68 -33.65
C TYR A 46 20.58 -9.16 -32.21
N ASN A 47 21.21 -10.28 -31.87
CA ASN A 47 21.15 -10.85 -30.53
C ASN A 47 22.53 -11.38 -30.08
N PRO A 48 23.14 -10.80 -29.02
CA PRO A 48 24.45 -11.23 -28.55
C PRO A 48 24.47 -12.67 -27.98
N LEU A 49 23.31 -13.31 -27.81
CA LEU A 49 23.21 -14.71 -27.41
C LEU A 49 23.37 -15.68 -28.59
N HIS A 50 23.16 -15.23 -29.83
CA HIS A 50 23.34 -16.03 -31.02
C HIS A 50 24.81 -16.05 -31.42
N ILE A 51 25.41 -17.23 -31.35
CA ILE A 51 26.77 -17.49 -31.79
C ILE A 51 26.68 -18.35 -33.03
N ILE A 52 27.16 -17.83 -34.13
CA ILE A 52 26.96 -18.38 -35.47
C ILE A 52 28.33 -18.67 -36.05
N ASP A 53 28.42 -19.72 -36.87
CA ASP A 53 29.63 -19.96 -37.64
C ASP A 53 29.79 -18.85 -38.70
N THR A 54 31.05 -18.47 -38.97
CA THR A 54 31.36 -17.29 -39.79
C THR A 54 30.82 -17.46 -41.22
N ASP A 55 30.84 -18.70 -41.72
CA ASP A 55 30.37 -19.06 -43.06
C ASP A 55 28.83 -19.01 -43.17
N GLU A 56 28.11 -19.22 -42.07
CA GLU A 56 26.65 -19.19 -42.02
C GLU A 56 26.09 -17.83 -41.61
N ARG A 57 26.95 -16.85 -41.35
CA ARG A 57 26.56 -15.54 -40.83
C ARG A 57 25.56 -14.83 -41.74
N GLU A 58 25.81 -14.81 -43.05
CA GLU A 58 24.96 -14.10 -44.01
C GLU A 58 23.56 -14.72 -44.07
N LYS A 59 23.47 -16.05 -44.12
CA LYS A 59 22.21 -16.78 -44.09
C LYS A 59 21.46 -16.54 -42.77
N HIS A 60 22.16 -16.60 -41.63
CA HIS A 60 21.56 -16.33 -40.34
C HIS A 60 20.97 -14.91 -40.27
N LEU A 61 21.66 -13.89 -40.79
CA LEU A 61 21.14 -12.52 -40.73
C LEU A 61 19.83 -12.35 -41.52
N LEU A 62 19.61 -13.14 -42.58
CA LEU A 62 18.35 -13.15 -43.33
C LEU A 62 17.22 -13.87 -42.58
N GLU A 63 17.53 -14.97 -41.89
CA GLU A 63 16.57 -15.86 -41.25
C GLU A 63 16.44 -15.66 -39.72
N CYS A 64 17.16 -14.71 -39.13
CA CYS A 64 17.21 -14.54 -37.67
C CYS A 64 15.85 -14.13 -37.10
N GLU A 65 15.37 -14.88 -36.10
CA GLU A 65 14.10 -14.61 -35.40
C GLU A 65 14.07 -13.24 -34.70
N ASP A 66 15.23 -12.67 -34.36
CA ASP A 66 15.34 -11.36 -33.73
C ASP A 66 15.50 -10.21 -34.75
N ASN A 67 15.61 -10.51 -36.04
CA ASN A 67 15.66 -9.51 -37.12
C ASN A 67 14.40 -8.61 -37.14
N PRO A 68 13.16 -9.14 -37.05
CA PRO A 68 11.96 -8.30 -37.09
C PRO A 68 11.89 -7.29 -35.95
N LYS A 69 12.40 -7.61 -34.75
CA LYS A 69 12.39 -6.68 -33.61
C LYS A 69 13.24 -5.44 -33.86
N ILE A 70 14.40 -5.64 -34.48
CA ILE A 70 15.29 -4.54 -34.82
C ILE A 70 14.77 -3.79 -36.04
N TYR A 71 14.24 -4.50 -37.02
CA TYR A 71 13.60 -3.88 -38.18
C TYR A 71 12.41 -3.00 -37.78
N ILE A 72 11.54 -3.47 -36.88
CA ILE A 72 10.45 -2.65 -36.30
C ILE A 72 11.02 -1.44 -35.58
N SER A 73 12.04 -1.61 -34.72
CA SER A 73 12.65 -0.47 -34.04
C SER A 73 13.30 0.55 -34.99
N TRP A 74 13.86 0.08 -36.10
CA TRP A 74 14.47 0.91 -37.14
C TRP A 74 13.40 1.63 -37.97
N ILE A 75 12.31 0.93 -38.32
CA ILE A 75 11.12 1.52 -38.95
C ILE A 75 10.51 2.58 -38.05
N ASP A 76 10.30 2.28 -36.77
CA ASP A 76 9.75 3.22 -35.80
C ASP A 76 10.63 4.47 -35.69
N SER A 77 11.96 4.28 -35.70
CA SER A 77 12.93 5.38 -35.64
C SER A 77 13.03 6.17 -36.95
N SER A 78 12.79 5.56 -38.11
CA SER A 78 12.97 6.20 -39.43
C SER A 78 11.69 6.82 -39.98
N ILE A 79 10.53 6.19 -39.77
CA ILE A 79 9.22 6.71 -40.18
C ILE A 79 8.77 7.84 -39.25
N LYS A 80 9.18 7.82 -37.97
CA LYS A 80 8.93 8.89 -37.02
C LYS A 80 10.14 9.08 -36.09
N PRO A 81 11.13 9.90 -36.45
CA PRO A 81 12.31 10.15 -35.60
C PRO A 81 12.00 10.70 -34.20
N ASN A 82 10.75 11.14 -33.96
CA ASN A 82 10.27 11.64 -32.67
C ASN A 82 9.36 10.64 -31.91
N TYR A 83 9.08 9.44 -32.44
CA TYR A 83 8.24 8.45 -31.76
C TYR A 83 9.05 7.66 -30.72
N SER A 84 9.65 8.37 -29.77
CA SER A 84 10.35 7.78 -28.62
C SER A 84 9.37 7.15 -27.60
N GLY A 85 8.08 7.08 -27.91
CA GLY A 85 7.01 6.90 -26.94
C GLY A 85 6.86 8.08 -25.97
N VAL A 86 7.70 9.11 -26.07
CA VAL A 86 7.63 10.34 -25.31
C VAL A 86 7.01 11.41 -26.21
N ILE A 87 5.69 11.53 -26.14
CA ILE A 87 4.94 12.62 -26.76
C ILE A 87 5.15 13.86 -25.89
N SER A 88 5.36 15.02 -26.50
CA SER A 88 5.41 16.27 -25.72
C SER A 88 4.05 16.52 -25.06
N VAL A 89 4.03 17.18 -23.90
CA VAL A 89 2.76 17.45 -23.20
C VAL A 89 1.78 18.19 -24.11
N ASN A 90 2.28 19.12 -24.94
CA ASN A 90 1.46 19.89 -25.86
C ASN A 90 0.86 19.02 -26.98
N GLU A 91 1.66 18.15 -27.58
CA GLU A 91 1.20 17.24 -28.63
C GLU A 91 0.22 16.19 -28.09
N ALA A 92 0.39 15.75 -26.84
CA ALA A 92 -0.58 14.88 -26.17
C ALA A 92 -1.92 15.60 -25.92
N VAL A 93 -1.88 16.88 -25.56
CA VAL A 93 -3.09 17.71 -25.39
C VAL A 93 -3.82 17.86 -26.72
N GLU A 94 -3.11 18.16 -27.82
CA GLU A 94 -3.72 18.31 -29.15
C GLU A 94 -4.40 17.02 -29.63
N GLU A 95 -3.79 15.86 -29.41
CA GLU A 95 -4.40 14.57 -29.77
C GLU A 95 -5.64 14.27 -28.92
N VAL A 96 -5.60 14.59 -27.62
CA VAL A 96 -6.78 14.48 -26.75
C VAL A 96 -7.89 15.42 -27.23
N ASP A 97 -7.57 16.65 -27.63
CA ASP A 97 -8.54 17.62 -28.13
C ASP A 97 -9.18 17.17 -29.44
N LYS A 98 -8.41 16.59 -30.37
CA LYS A 98 -8.94 16.00 -31.62
C LYS A 98 -9.91 14.86 -31.33
N VAL A 99 -9.57 13.98 -30.39
CA VAL A 99 -10.42 12.88 -29.98
C VAL A 99 -11.70 13.41 -29.33
N LEU A 100 -11.59 14.38 -28.42
CA LEU A 100 -12.75 15.02 -27.78
C LEU A 100 -13.67 15.71 -28.79
N ALA A 101 -13.11 16.39 -29.80
CA ALA A 101 -13.88 17.02 -30.87
C ALA A 101 -14.62 15.99 -31.73
N ALA A 102 -14.01 14.83 -31.99
CA ALA A 102 -14.63 13.74 -32.75
C ALA A 102 -15.78 13.05 -32.01
N PHE A 103 -15.75 13.03 -30.67
CA PHE A 103 -16.82 12.44 -29.85
C PHE A 103 -18.06 13.34 -29.72
N GLY A 104 -18.04 14.54 -30.32
CA GLY A 104 -19.13 15.51 -30.25
C GLY A 104 -19.31 16.06 -28.83
N GLU A 105 -19.91 17.23 -28.73
CA GLU A 105 -20.24 17.84 -27.43
C GLU A 105 -21.30 16.99 -26.72
N THR A 106 -20.89 15.90 -26.07
CA THR A 106 -21.68 15.34 -24.98
C THR A 106 -21.79 16.47 -23.96
N LYS A 107 -22.99 17.05 -23.87
CA LYS A 107 -23.42 17.96 -22.81
C LYS A 107 -23.13 17.27 -21.49
N GLN A 108 -21.90 17.41 -21.00
CA GLN A 108 -21.52 16.98 -19.69
C GLN A 108 -22.41 17.80 -18.77
N LYS A 109 -23.40 17.13 -18.16
CA LYS A 109 -24.00 17.61 -16.92
C LYS A 109 -22.82 18.09 -16.10
N LYS A 110 -22.75 19.40 -15.88
CA LYS A 110 -21.78 20.08 -15.03
C LYS A 110 -21.88 19.35 -13.70
N THR A 111 -21.09 18.31 -13.52
CA THR A 111 -21.02 17.58 -12.26
C THR A 111 -20.54 18.64 -11.33
N GLU A 112 -21.42 19.07 -10.44
CA GLU A 112 -21.10 19.92 -9.31
C GLU A 112 -19.74 19.46 -8.84
N PHE A 113 -18.76 20.34 -8.99
CA PHE A 113 -17.38 20.03 -8.66
C PHE A 113 -17.42 19.80 -7.16
N ILE A 114 -17.59 18.55 -6.75
CA ILE A 114 -17.49 18.18 -5.36
C ILE A 114 -16.07 18.60 -5.04
N GLU A 115 -15.91 19.64 -4.22
CA GLU A 115 -14.65 20.01 -3.61
C GLU A 115 -14.24 18.89 -2.64
N CYS A 116 -14.01 17.70 -3.20
CA CYS A 116 -13.25 16.66 -2.57
C CYS A 116 -11.83 17.22 -2.53
N SER A 117 -11.48 17.84 -1.41
CA SER A 117 -10.08 18.14 -1.11
C SER A 117 -9.28 16.88 -1.45
N ALA A 118 -8.27 17.03 -2.31
CA ALA A 118 -7.47 15.89 -2.75
C ALA A 118 -7.03 15.08 -1.53
N TYR A 119 -7.21 13.76 -1.60
CA TYR A 119 -6.85 12.86 -0.51
C TYR A 119 -5.38 13.07 -0.13
N ASP A 120 -5.15 13.64 1.06
CA ASP A 120 -3.81 13.79 1.61
C ASP A 120 -3.47 12.52 2.41
N PRO A 121 -2.62 11.63 1.87
CA PRO A 121 -2.29 10.37 2.53
C PRO A 121 -1.56 10.60 3.85
N VAL A 122 -0.89 11.75 4.04
CA VAL A 122 -0.23 12.06 5.30
C VAL A 122 -1.28 12.32 6.36
N LYS A 123 -2.23 13.24 6.11
CA LYS A 123 -3.30 13.57 7.05
C LYS A 123 -4.15 12.35 7.42
N ALA A 124 -4.53 11.55 6.43
CA ALA A 124 -5.33 10.34 6.65
C ALA A 124 -4.63 9.28 7.53
N ASN A 125 -3.30 9.29 7.55
CA ASN A 125 -2.49 8.32 8.29
C ASN A 125 -1.99 8.81 9.66
N ILE A 126 -2.15 10.09 10.03
CA ILE A 126 -1.67 10.63 11.32
C ILE A 126 -2.26 9.86 12.50
N ASN A 127 -3.55 9.53 12.43
CA ASN A 127 -4.29 8.89 13.53
C ASN A 127 -4.32 7.36 13.43
N ARG A 128 -3.76 6.78 12.36
CA ARG A 128 -3.77 5.32 12.17
C ARG A 128 -2.58 4.69 12.88
N ALA A 129 -2.78 3.48 13.43
CA ALA A 129 -1.72 2.66 14.02
C ALA A 129 -0.84 2.01 12.93
N LEU A 130 -0.29 2.82 12.02
CA LEU A 130 0.61 2.40 10.96
C LEU A 130 2.02 2.92 11.25
N TYR A 131 3.04 2.10 10.99
CA TYR A 131 4.43 2.55 11.06
C TYR A 131 4.77 3.33 9.79
N ARG A 132 5.26 4.56 9.96
CA ARG A 132 5.71 5.40 8.84
C ARG A 132 7.21 5.22 8.61
N PRO A 133 7.67 5.13 7.34
CA PRO A 133 9.09 5.09 7.07
C PRO A 133 9.77 6.38 7.56
N PRO A 134 11.03 6.31 8.04
CA PRO A 134 11.77 7.49 8.46
C PRO A 134 12.05 8.41 7.26
N LEU A 135 12.34 9.69 7.54
CA LEU A 135 12.60 10.70 6.51
C LEU A 135 13.66 10.22 5.50
N ILE A 136 13.28 10.21 4.22
CA ILE A 136 14.19 9.95 3.10
C ILE A 136 15.17 11.14 3.04
N GLY A 137 16.47 10.85 2.95
CA GLY A 137 17.51 11.90 2.92
C GLY A 137 17.89 12.51 4.28
N GLY A 138 17.14 12.24 5.35
CA GLY A 138 17.45 12.79 6.68
C GLY A 138 18.76 12.29 7.28
N THR A 139 19.37 13.11 8.15
CA THR A 139 20.58 12.77 8.90
C THR A 139 20.31 11.62 9.90
N LYS A 140 21.37 10.98 10.42
CA LYS A 140 21.21 9.88 11.40
C LYS A 140 20.47 10.33 12.67
N SER A 141 20.69 11.57 13.13
CA SER A 141 20.03 12.14 14.31
C SER A 141 18.54 12.41 14.06
N GLU A 142 18.19 12.98 12.91
CA GLU A 142 16.79 13.21 12.50
C GLU A 142 16.00 11.91 12.40
N LYS A 143 16.58 10.88 11.77
CA LYS A 143 15.96 9.55 11.68
C LYS A 143 15.74 8.93 13.06
N LYS A 144 16.68 9.13 14.01
CA LYS A 144 16.52 8.68 15.39
C LYS A 144 15.42 9.45 16.13
N ALA A 145 15.36 10.77 15.95
CA ALA A 145 14.31 11.61 16.54
C ALA A 145 12.93 11.26 15.99
N PHE A 146 12.81 11.01 14.68
CA PHE A 146 11.56 10.56 14.05
C PHE A 146 11.08 9.23 14.62
N ARG A 147 11.97 8.23 14.77
CA ARG A 147 11.62 6.95 15.38
C ARG A 147 11.10 7.10 16.81
N LYS A 148 11.72 7.95 17.63
CA LYS A 148 11.25 8.23 18.99
C LYS A 148 9.84 8.84 19.01
N LYS A 149 9.59 9.82 18.12
CA LYS A 149 8.26 10.43 17.97
C LYS A 149 7.21 9.43 17.50
N GLU A 150 7.56 8.56 16.56
CA GLU A 150 6.64 7.51 16.09
C GLU A 150 6.31 6.49 17.19
N VAL A 151 7.28 6.09 18.02
CA VAL A 151 7.02 5.20 19.17
C VAL A 151 6.06 5.87 20.15
N GLN A 152 6.27 7.14 20.49
CA GLN A 152 5.37 7.89 21.37
C GLN A 152 3.95 7.99 20.78
N ARG A 153 3.83 8.30 19.49
CA ARG A 153 2.54 8.36 18.79
C ARG A 153 1.80 7.02 18.83
N HIS A 154 2.50 5.92 18.57
CA HIS A 154 1.92 4.58 18.64
C HIS A 154 1.42 4.23 20.04
N LYS A 155 2.17 4.59 21.09
CA LYS A 155 1.71 4.40 22.48
C LYS A 155 0.39 5.13 22.75
N VAL A 156 0.27 6.39 22.32
CA VAL A 156 -0.96 7.18 22.49
C VAL A 156 -2.14 6.55 21.73
N ILE A 157 -1.94 6.09 20.50
CA ILE A 157 -3.00 5.44 19.70
C ILE A 157 -3.41 4.10 20.33
N GLN A 158 -2.46 3.34 20.85
CA GLN A 158 -2.73 2.07 21.52
C GLN A 158 -3.53 2.29 22.81
N LEU A 159 -3.16 3.30 23.61
CA LEU A 159 -3.92 3.69 24.81
C LEU A 159 -5.33 4.18 24.46
N GLY A 160 -5.48 4.98 23.40
CA GLY A 160 -6.80 5.42 22.93
C GLY A 160 -7.71 4.25 22.53
N ARG A 161 -7.17 3.26 21.82
CA ARG A 161 -7.91 2.04 21.46
C ARG A 161 -8.30 1.19 22.67
N LEU A 162 -7.40 1.06 23.65
CA LEU A 162 -7.72 0.37 24.90
C LEU A 162 -8.84 1.09 25.65
N ASN A 163 -8.80 2.43 25.69
CA ASN A 163 -9.85 3.22 26.32
C ASN A 163 -11.21 3.06 25.61
N GLU A 164 -11.24 3.09 24.27
CA GLU A 164 -12.46 2.82 23.50
C GLU A 164 -13.03 1.42 23.76
N GLN A 165 -12.15 0.42 23.85
CA GLN A 165 -12.54 -0.96 24.15
C GLN A 165 -13.09 -1.11 25.58
N ILE A 166 -12.49 -0.42 26.56
CA ILE A 166 -12.95 -0.45 27.96
C ILE A 166 -14.28 0.31 28.12
N CYS A 167 -14.46 1.42 27.42
CA CYS A 167 -15.69 2.22 27.48
C CYS A 167 -16.88 1.58 26.75
N GLY A 168 -16.65 0.62 25.85
CA GLY A 168 -17.70 -0.16 25.18
C GLY A 168 -18.38 -1.20 26.07
N ASP A 169 -17.71 -1.63 27.14
CA ASP A 169 -18.17 -2.68 28.05
C ASP A 169 -18.60 -2.06 29.40
N SER A 170 -19.89 -1.68 29.51
CA SER A 170 -20.63 -1.45 30.76
C SER A 170 -19.87 -0.78 31.92
N GLY A 171 -19.64 0.53 31.83
CA GLY A 171 -19.79 1.57 32.85
C GLY A 171 -19.45 1.39 34.35
N ALA A 172 -18.77 0.34 34.82
CA ALA A 172 -18.64 0.09 36.26
C ALA A 172 -17.22 -0.04 36.81
N ASP A 173 -16.15 -0.05 36.01
CA ASP A 173 -14.80 -0.26 36.56
C ASP A 173 -13.66 0.35 35.70
N ILE A 174 -13.90 1.55 35.15
CA ILE A 174 -13.01 2.21 34.18
C ILE A 174 -11.75 2.77 34.87
N ASP A 175 -11.89 3.24 36.11
CA ASP A 175 -10.81 3.93 36.84
C ASP A 175 -9.71 2.95 37.33
N GLY A 176 -10.07 1.69 37.62
CA GLY A 176 -9.13 0.70 38.16
C GLY A 176 -8.16 0.13 37.12
N LYS A 177 -8.61 -0.10 35.88
CA LYS A 177 -7.78 -0.72 34.83
C LYS A 177 -6.78 0.25 34.22
N LEU A 178 -7.18 1.49 33.97
CA LEU A 178 -6.30 2.51 33.38
C LEU A 178 -5.17 2.91 34.34
N LEU A 179 -5.46 3.04 35.65
CA LEU A 179 -4.42 3.25 36.66
C LEU A 179 -3.45 2.07 36.72
N SER A 180 -3.94 0.83 36.62
CA SER A 180 -3.09 -0.36 36.76
C SER A 180 -2.01 -0.49 35.67
N ILE A 181 -2.34 -0.13 34.42
CA ILE A 181 -1.40 -0.17 33.30
C ILE A 181 -0.34 0.93 33.46
N LEU A 182 -0.76 2.14 33.84
CA LEU A 182 0.17 3.25 34.09
C LEU A 182 1.10 2.96 35.28
N LEU A 183 0.60 2.28 36.31
CA LEU A 183 1.37 1.91 37.49
C LEU A 183 2.38 0.81 37.22
N GLN A 184 2.05 -0.21 36.43
CA GLN A 184 2.97 -1.28 36.08
C GLN A 184 4.17 -0.74 35.27
N ASP A 185 3.92 0.21 34.36
CA ASP A 185 4.99 0.83 33.56
C ASP A 185 5.90 1.76 34.38
N VAL A 186 5.38 2.44 35.41
CA VAL A 186 6.14 3.39 36.24
C VAL A 186 6.86 2.70 37.40
N THR A 187 6.21 1.71 38.03
CA THR A 187 6.70 1.10 39.28
C THR A 187 7.20 -0.34 39.10
N GLY A 188 6.84 -1.01 38.00
CA GLY A 188 7.10 -2.44 37.80
C GLY A 188 6.25 -3.37 38.67
N ILE A 189 5.30 -2.84 39.45
CA ILE A 189 4.48 -3.61 40.39
C ILE A 189 3.16 -3.98 39.72
N SER A 190 2.79 -5.26 39.80
CA SER A 190 1.51 -5.77 39.27
C SER A 190 0.33 -5.32 40.14
N TRP A 191 -0.83 -5.12 39.53
CA TRP A 191 -2.08 -4.87 40.27
C TRP A 191 -2.40 -6.07 41.18
N ASP A 192 -2.15 -7.31 40.78
CA ASP A 192 -2.46 -8.47 41.64
C ASP A 192 -1.68 -8.43 42.98
N ASP A 193 -0.46 -7.89 42.98
CA ASP A 193 0.35 -7.72 44.20
C ASP A 193 -0.23 -6.64 45.13
N ILE A 194 -0.69 -5.53 44.57
CA ILE A 194 -1.33 -4.44 45.32
C ILE A 194 -2.72 -4.89 45.84
N ASN A 195 -3.41 -5.75 45.08
CA ASN A 195 -4.75 -6.22 45.43
C ASN A 195 -4.75 -7.15 46.65
N SER A 196 -3.69 -7.94 46.81
CA SER A 196 -3.50 -8.87 47.93
C SER A 196 -3.24 -8.20 49.29
N ARG A 197 -2.85 -6.91 49.30
CA ARG A 197 -2.45 -6.18 50.51
C ARG A 197 -3.37 -4.99 50.79
N ASN A 198 -4.47 -5.24 51.50
CA ASN A 198 -5.52 -4.24 51.79
C ASN A 198 -5.03 -2.98 52.52
N SER A 199 -3.91 -3.03 53.26
CA SER A 199 -3.33 -1.85 53.93
C SER A 199 -2.56 -0.92 52.98
N LEU A 200 -2.03 -1.43 51.87
CA LEU A 200 -1.31 -0.63 50.88
C LEU A 200 -2.27 0.11 49.95
N LYS A 201 -3.47 -0.44 49.69
CA LYS A 201 -4.45 0.16 48.77
C LYS A 201 -4.78 1.61 49.11
N ARG A 202 -5.05 1.94 50.38
CA ARG A 202 -5.45 3.31 50.76
C ARG A 202 -4.29 4.30 50.63
N ASN A 203 -3.15 4.00 51.26
CA ASN A 203 -1.97 4.86 51.20
C ASN A 203 -1.46 5.07 49.77
N PHE A 204 -1.65 4.09 48.90
CA PHE A 204 -1.24 4.15 47.50
C PHE A 204 -2.23 4.96 46.64
N ILE A 205 -3.54 4.84 46.87
CA ILE A 205 -4.55 5.68 46.21
C ILE A 205 -4.35 7.14 46.58
N ASP A 206 -4.06 7.45 47.85
CA ASP A 206 -3.81 8.82 48.30
C ASP A 206 -2.52 9.39 47.68
N ALA A 207 -1.43 8.61 47.66
CA ALA A 207 -0.18 9.02 47.02
C ALA A 207 -0.29 9.19 45.49
N ALA A 208 -1.05 8.31 44.82
CA ALA A 208 -1.29 8.41 43.38
C ALA A 208 -2.18 9.60 43.02
N SER A 209 -3.18 9.93 43.86
CA SER A 209 -4.01 11.13 43.72
C SER A 209 -3.17 12.41 43.79
N ASP A 210 -2.23 12.48 44.73
CA ASP A 210 -1.37 13.65 44.90
C ASP A 210 -0.34 13.79 43.77
N LEU A 211 0.18 12.68 43.23
CA LEU A 211 1.02 12.69 42.03
C LEU A 211 0.23 13.16 40.79
N PHE A 212 -1.02 12.72 40.63
CA PHE A 212 -1.86 13.16 39.50
C PHE A 212 -2.19 14.66 39.57
N LYS A 213 -2.48 15.19 40.76
CA LYS A 213 -2.69 16.63 40.98
C LYS A 213 -1.43 17.45 40.69
N ASN A 214 -0.24 16.91 41.01
CA ASN A 214 1.04 17.55 40.71
C ASN A 214 1.42 17.47 39.22
N VAL A 215 1.06 16.40 38.50
CA VAL A 215 1.32 16.29 37.06
C VAL A 215 0.38 17.17 36.24
N LEU A 216 -0.89 17.31 36.66
CA LEU A 216 -1.86 18.20 35.99
C LEU A 216 -1.62 19.70 36.27
N SER A 217 -0.85 20.04 37.30
CA SER A 217 -0.44 21.43 37.60
C SER A 217 0.84 21.86 36.89
N ILE A 218 1.53 20.96 36.19
CA ILE A 218 2.58 21.34 35.23
C ILE A 218 1.87 21.89 33.99
N GLN A 219 1.74 23.22 33.93
CA GLN A 219 1.23 23.97 32.78
C GLN A 219 2.08 23.70 31.53
N VAL A 220 1.69 22.69 30.77
CA VAL A 220 2.01 22.64 29.34
C VAL A 220 1.10 23.67 28.67
N PRO A 221 1.63 24.68 27.95
CA PRO A 221 0.79 25.65 27.27
C PRO A 221 0.05 24.94 26.14
N LEU A 222 -1.21 24.60 26.38
CA LEU A 222 -2.16 24.25 25.34
C LEU A 222 -2.37 25.52 24.50
N ARG A 223 -1.98 25.46 23.21
CA ARG A 223 -2.36 26.48 22.23
C ARG A 223 -3.89 26.61 22.18
N PRO A 224 -4.42 27.82 21.94
CA PRO A 224 -5.85 28.03 21.85
C PRO A 224 -6.33 27.47 20.51
N LEU A 225 -7.11 26.39 20.56
CA LEU A 225 -7.95 25.99 19.45
C LEU A 225 -9.41 26.18 19.88
N VAL A 226 -10.05 27.09 19.15
CA VAL A 226 -11.49 27.23 18.97
C VAL A 226 -12.26 27.94 20.09
N SER A 227 -12.90 29.04 19.68
CA SER A 227 -13.94 29.80 20.36
C SER A 227 -15.05 28.88 20.92
N LEU A 228 -15.20 28.86 22.24
CA LEU A 228 -16.31 28.22 22.95
C LEU A 228 -17.51 29.19 23.03
N ASN A 229 -18.15 29.44 21.89
CA ASN A 229 -19.53 29.90 21.85
C ASN A 229 -20.31 28.81 21.10
N ASN A 230 -20.85 27.83 21.84
CA ASN A 230 -21.88 26.84 21.47
C ASN A 230 -21.61 25.45 22.08
N LEU A 231 -21.49 25.36 23.40
CA LEU A 231 -21.67 24.09 24.10
C LEU A 231 -22.99 24.11 24.86
N HIS A 232 -24.08 23.75 24.17
CA HIS A 232 -25.35 23.41 24.81
C HIS A 232 -25.14 22.09 25.58
N ILE A 233 -25.16 22.18 26.91
CA ILE A 233 -25.23 21.01 27.79
C ILE A 233 -26.65 20.44 27.67
N CYS A 234 -26.82 19.40 26.86
CA CYS A 234 -28.04 18.60 26.85
C CYS A 234 -28.10 17.75 28.13
N VAL A 235 -28.80 18.25 29.15
CA VAL A 235 -29.27 17.43 30.27
C VAL A 235 -30.40 16.53 29.75
N HIS A 236 -30.10 15.27 29.47
CA HIS A 236 -31.13 14.27 29.19
C HIS A 236 -31.95 14.01 30.46
N LYS A 237 -33.16 14.56 30.50
CA LYS A 237 -34.21 14.10 31.42
C LYS A 237 -34.75 12.77 30.91
N ASN A 238 -34.71 11.76 31.77
CA ASN A 238 -35.34 10.46 31.57
C ASN A 238 -36.87 10.63 31.65
N GLU A 239 -37.53 10.73 30.50
CA GLU A 239 -38.97 10.50 30.39
C GLU A 239 -39.19 9.24 29.54
N LYS A 240 -39.79 8.22 30.17
CA LYS A 240 -40.23 7.00 29.51
C LYS A 240 -41.42 7.32 28.60
N PRO A 241 -41.39 7.01 27.29
CA PRO A 241 -42.61 7.00 26.50
C PRO A 241 -43.38 5.69 26.72
N ALA A 242 -44.67 5.86 27.02
CA ALA A 242 -45.68 4.83 27.09
C ALA A 242 -45.79 4.05 25.77
N GLY A 243 -46.14 2.78 25.87
CA GLY A 243 -46.11 1.83 24.78
C GLY A 243 -47.10 2.10 23.65
N LYS A 244 -46.73 1.60 22.46
CA LYS A 244 -47.67 1.11 21.46
C LYS A 244 -47.15 -0.20 20.89
N THR A 245 -47.99 -1.20 21.02
CA THR A 245 -47.85 -2.57 20.54
C THR A 245 -48.19 -2.71 19.06
N LEU A 246 -47.54 -3.71 18.44
CA LEU A 246 -48.00 -4.58 17.34
C LEU A 246 -48.24 -3.97 15.95
N ASN A 247 -47.40 -4.37 14.98
CA ASN A 247 -47.74 -5.36 13.94
C ASN A 247 -46.54 -5.56 13.00
N SER A 248 -46.00 -6.78 12.92
CA SER A 248 -46.30 -7.75 11.86
C SER A 248 -45.96 -7.24 10.46
N MET A 249 -44.82 -7.65 9.91
CA MET A 249 -44.83 -8.42 8.67
C MET A 249 -43.55 -9.22 8.49
N ARG A 250 -43.79 -10.53 8.37
CA ARG A 250 -42.89 -11.64 8.12
C ARG A 250 -43.07 -12.01 6.64
N SER A 251 -42.01 -12.59 6.07
CA SER A 251 -42.04 -13.43 4.85
C SER A 251 -41.97 -12.70 3.50
N HIS A 252 -40.86 -12.89 2.78
CA HIS A 252 -40.90 -13.74 1.57
C HIS A 252 -39.50 -14.21 1.16
N MET A 253 -39.27 -15.52 1.30
CA MET A 253 -38.35 -16.28 0.46
C MET A 253 -38.96 -16.39 -0.94
N VAL A 254 -38.15 -16.26 -2.00
CA VAL A 254 -38.38 -16.99 -3.26
C VAL A 254 -37.02 -17.43 -3.83
N HIS A 255 -36.89 -18.75 -3.95
CA HIS A 255 -35.90 -19.45 -4.77
C HIS A 255 -36.26 -19.38 -6.27
N GLY A 256 -35.25 -19.38 -7.12
CA GLY A 256 -35.34 -19.68 -8.56
C GLY A 256 -34.11 -19.10 -9.26
N GLY A 257 -33.14 -19.83 -9.80
CA GLY A 257 -33.21 -21.16 -10.40
C GLY A 257 -33.62 -21.03 -11.87
N ARG A 258 -32.64 -20.95 -12.79
CA ARG A 258 -32.67 -21.70 -14.06
C ARG A 258 -31.37 -21.56 -14.86
N ARG A 259 -30.80 -22.72 -15.14
CA ARG A 259 -29.83 -23.00 -16.21
C ARG A 259 -30.54 -22.80 -17.55
N GLY A 260 -29.87 -22.15 -18.49
CA GLY A 260 -30.19 -22.21 -19.92
C GLY A 260 -28.96 -22.73 -20.64
N ARG A 261 -29.02 -24.00 -21.01
CA ARG A 261 -28.18 -24.71 -21.98
C ARG A 261 -29.01 -24.79 -23.27
N GLU A 262 -28.35 -25.09 -24.39
CA GLU A 262 -28.91 -25.49 -25.70
C GLU A 262 -29.31 -24.29 -26.61
N ASP A 263 -29.05 -24.25 -27.92
CA ASP A 263 -28.35 -25.13 -28.86
C ASP A 263 -28.15 -24.37 -30.18
N GLU A 264 -27.22 -24.89 -30.98
CA GLU A 264 -27.20 -25.02 -32.45
C GLU A 264 -28.00 -24.06 -33.35
N LYS A 265 -27.28 -23.51 -34.33
CA LYS A 265 -27.53 -23.53 -35.81
C LYS A 265 -26.46 -22.63 -36.45
N ASN A 266 -25.47 -23.14 -37.18
CA ASN A 266 -25.53 -23.79 -38.51
C ASN A 266 -26.13 -22.86 -39.58
N SER A 267 -25.28 -22.26 -40.42
CA SER A 267 -25.48 -22.12 -41.88
C SER A 267 -24.40 -21.20 -42.50
N ASP A 268 -23.53 -21.80 -43.29
CA ASP A 268 -23.12 -21.42 -44.65
C ASP A 268 -23.12 -19.92 -45.05
N CYS A 269 -21.91 -19.40 -45.28
CA CYS A 269 -21.47 -18.71 -46.52
C CYS A 269 -19.97 -18.40 -46.43
#